data_AF-A0A527HIK2-F1
#
_entry.id   AF-A0A527HIK2-F1
#
_cell.length_a   1.000
_cell.length_b   1.000
_cell.length_c   1.000
_cell.angle_alpha   90.00
_cell.angle_beta   90.00
_cell.angle_gamma   90.00
#
_symmetry.space_group_name_H-M   'P 1'
#
loop_
_entity.id
_entity.type
_entity.pdbx_description
1 polymer ?
#
loop_
_entity_poly.entity_id
_entity_poly.type
_entity_poly.pdbx_seq_one_letter_code
_entity_poly.pdbx_strand_id
1 'polypeptide(L)'
;MISGHGPIWRNRIARKRLLIATVSLPALLGCGHSLAQETVTTTLDPIKVQERVESAFGPVKGYVATKGSTGTKTDTPLIETPQSISVITR
;
A
#
# COMPACT_ATOMS: atom_id res chain seq x y z
N MET A 1 16.61 -16.29 -88.93
CA MET A 1 15.70 -16.52 -87.79
C MET A 1 16.56 -16.66 -86.54
N ILE A 2 17.05 -15.57 -85.94
CA ILE A 2 16.42 -14.67 -84.94
C ILE A 2 16.19 -15.38 -83.57
N SER A 3 17.09 -15.09 -82.61
CA SER A 3 16.98 -14.94 -81.12
C SER A 3 16.07 -15.89 -80.29
N GLY A 4 16.35 -16.32 -79.05
CA GLY A 4 17.00 -15.70 -77.88
C GLY A 4 16.06 -15.76 -76.64
N HIS A 5 16.63 -15.99 -75.44
CA HIS A 5 16.08 -15.85 -74.06
C HIS A 5 14.99 -16.85 -73.57
N GLY A 6 14.96 -17.32 -72.30
CA GLY A 6 15.60 -16.83 -71.08
C GLY A 6 15.34 -17.69 -69.80
N PRO A 7 15.68 -17.16 -68.61
CA PRO A 7 16.02 -17.89 -67.38
C PRO A 7 14.82 -18.20 -66.48
N ILE A 8 13.86 -18.99 -66.98
CA ILE A 8 12.60 -19.29 -66.25
C ILE A 8 12.78 -20.19 -65.02
N TRP A 9 13.83 -21.02 -64.97
CA TRP A 9 14.02 -22.00 -63.89
C TRP A 9 14.48 -21.36 -62.56
N ARG A 10 15.25 -20.26 -62.64
CA ARG A 10 15.85 -19.57 -61.47
C ARG A 10 14.82 -18.93 -60.54
N ASN A 11 13.65 -18.55 -61.04
CA ASN A 11 12.63 -17.83 -60.26
C ASN A 11 11.79 -18.72 -59.32
N ARG A 12 11.70 -20.04 -59.55
CA ARG A 12 10.94 -20.93 -58.64
C ARG A 12 11.69 -21.24 -57.35
N ILE A 13 13.01 -21.31 -57.40
CA ILE A 13 13.86 -21.59 -56.23
C ILE A 13 14.00 -20.34 -55.34
N ALA A 14 14.13 -19.16 -55.95
CA ALA A 14 14.21 -17.89 -55.22
C ALA A 14 12.90 -17.57 -54.45
N ARG A 15 11.73 -17.85 -55.04
CA ARG A 15 10.42 -17.65 -54.39
C ARG A 15 10.20 -18.57 -53.18
N LYS A 16 10.64 -19.83 -53.24
CA LYS A 16 10.58 -20.74 -52.08
C LYS A 16 11.49 -20.31 -50.92
N ARG A 17 12.66 -19.74 -51.22
CA ARG A 17 13.59 -19.21 -50.19
C ARG A 17 13.04 -17.95 -49.51
N LEU A 18 12.34 -17.10 -50.27
CA LEU A 18 11.72 -15.88 -49.74
C LEU A 18 10.59 -16.20 -48.73
N LEU A 19 9.85 -17.29 -48.91
CA LEU A 19 8.73 -17.66 -48.03
C LEU A 19 9.14 -18.35 -46.72
N ILE A 20 10.33 -18.94 -46.65
CA ILE A 20 10.84 -19.54 -45.40
C ILE A 20 11.39 -18.45 -44.46
N ALA A 21 11.93 -17.36 -45.02
CA ALA A 21 12.55 -16.29 -44.24
C ALA A 21 11.54 -15.45 -43.43
N THR A 22 10.28 -15.34 -43.86
CA THR A 22 9.28 -14.46 -43.22
C THR A 22 8.58 -15.10 -42.01
N VAL A 23 8.66 -16.41 -41.83
CA VAL A 23 7.97 -17.12 -40.74
C VAL A 23 8.80 -17.22 -39.45
N SER A 24 10.14 -17.09 -39.50
CA SER A 24 10.97 -17.20 -38.29
C SER A 24 11.15 -15.90 -37.51
N LEU A 25 10.89 -14.74 -38.12
CA LEU A 25 11.08 -13.43 -37.49
C LEU A 25 10.12 -13.13 -36.30
N PRO A 26 8.86 -13.60 -36.24
CA PRO A 26 8.00 -13.29 -35.10
C PRO A 26 8.30 -14.17 -33.85
N ALA A 27 9.02 -15.28 -33.99
CA ALA A 27 9.23 -16.24 -32.90
C ALA A 27 10.35 -15.83 -31.92
N LEU A 28 11.31 -14.99 -32.35
CA LEU A 28 12.42 -14.54 -31.51
C LEU A 28 12.11 -13.25 -30.72
N LEU A 29 10.99 -12.59 -31.00
CA LEU A 29 10.56 -11.34 -30.34
C LEU A 29 9.44 -11.53 -29.30
N GLY A 30 8.93 -12.76 -29.11
CA GLY A 30 7.75 -13.04 -28.27
C GLY A 30 8.01 -13.52 -26.85
N CYS A 31 9.23 -13.93 -26.50
CA CYS A 31 9.52 -14.60 -25.22
C CYS A 31 10.22 -13.66 -24.21
N GLY A 32 9.58 -12.54 -23.88
CA GLY A 32 10.10 -11.54 -22.93
C GLY A 32 9.18 -11.21 -21.75
N HIS A 33 8.11 -11.98 -21.52
CA HIS A 33 7.17 -11.72 -20.42
C HIS A 33 7.59 -12.46 -19.13
N SER A 34 8.61 -11.95 -18.44
CA SER A 34 8.81 -12.27 -17.02
C SER A 34 7.88 -11.39 -16.19
N LEU A 35 6.76 -11.94 -15.72
CA LEU A 35 5.88 -11.23 -14.79
C LEU A 35 6.60 -11.16 -13.43
N ALA A 36 7.15 -10.00 -13.11
CA ALA A 36 7.66 -9.69 -11.79
C ALA A 36 6.53 -9.90 -10.77
N GLN A 37 6.82 -10.63 -9.68
CA GLN A 37 5.83 -10.94 -8.67
C GLN A 37 5.35 -9.66 -7.97
N GLU A 38 4.03 -9.47 -7.95
CA GLU A 38 3.37 -8.33 -7.33
C GLU A 38 3.49 -8.42 -5.80
N THR A 39 4.31 -7.55 -5.21
CA THR A 39 4.41 -7.39 -3.76
C THR A 39 3.15 -6.69 -3.24
N VAL A 40 2.16 -7.47 -2.83
CA VAL A 40 0.95 -6.94 -2.18
C VAL A 40 1.27 -6.62 -0.72
N THR A 41 1.57 -5.36 -0.43
CA THR A 41 1.67 -4.85 0.95
C THR A 41 0.27 -4.58 1.50
N THR A 42 -0.14 -5.30 2.53
CA THR A 42 -1.40 -5.03 3.24
C THR A 42 -1.15 -3.92 4.26
N THR A 43 -1.54 -2.69 3.90
CA THR A 43 -1.50 -1.54 4.80
C THR A 43 -2.67 -1.63 5.78
N LEU A 44 -2.37 -1.67 7.07
CA LEU A 44 -3.37 -1.67 8.14
C LEU A 44 -3.89 -0.25 8.37
N ASP A 45 -5.18 -0.14 8.67
CA ASP A 45 -5.78 1.12 9.10
C ASP A 45 -5.25 1.56 10.47
N PRO A 46 -5.05 2.87 10.70
CA PRO A 46 -4.56 3.39 11.96
C PRO A 46 -5.61 3.25 13.07
N ILE A 47 -5.19 2.72 14.23
CA ILE A 47 -5.99 2.79 15.46
C ILE A 47 -5.95 4.20 16.06
N LYS A 48 -7.12 4.72 16.43
CA LYS A 48 -7.21 5.98 17.19
C LYS A 48 -7.20 5.64 18.69
N VAL A 49 -6.22 6.16 19.41
CA VAL A 49 -6.20 6.10 20.88
C VAL A 49 -6.74 7.42 21.40
N GLN A 50 -7.99 7.44 21.85
CA GLN A 50 -8.55 8.58 22.56
C GLN A 50 -8.28 8.43 24.06
N GLU A 51 -7.56 9.40 24.63
CA GLU A 51 -7.48 9.52 26.08
C GLU A 51 -8.83 9.97 26.62
N ARG A 52 -9.32 9.29 27.67
CA ARG A 52 -10.46 9.79 28.44
C ARG A 52 -9.93 10.76 29.49
N VAL A 53 -10.07 12.05 29.22
CA VAL A 53 -9.74 13.10 30.20
C VAL A 53 -10.72 13.03 31.37
N GLU A 54 -10.19 12.86 32.58
CA GLU A 54 -10.95 12.96 33.82
C GLU A 54 -11.38 14.42 34.06
N SER A 55 -12.59 14.59 34.62
CA SER A 55 -13.12 15.88 35.05
C SER A 55 -13.44 15.84 36.53
N ALA A 56 -13.03 16.88 37.26
CA ALA A 56 -13.27 17.04 38.69
C ALA A 56 -14.75 17.09 39.11
N PHE A 57 -15.66 17.33 38.16
CA PHE A 57 -17.11 17.43 38.42
C PHE A 57 -17.88 16.19 37.99
N GLY A 58 -17.22 15.24 37.34
CA GLY A 58 -17.82 14.01 36.82
C GLY A 58 -17.54 12.78 37.69
N PRO A 59 -18.16 11.64 37.37
CA PRO A 59 -17.79 10.38 38.01
C PRO A 59 -16.39 9.94 37.58
N VAL A 60 -15.60 9.53 38.55
CA VAL A 60 -14.28 8.92 38.33
C VAL A 60 -14.50 7.49 37.81
N LYS A 61 -13.74 7.11 36.79
CA LYS A 61 -13.71 5.72 36.33
C LYS A 61 -12.63 4.96 37.09
N GLY A 62 -13.04 4.10 38.02
CA GLY A 62 -12.13 3.28 38.82
C GLY A 62 -11.91 3.85 40.22
N TYR A 63 -10.79 3.47 40.85
CA TYR A 63 -10.50 3.80 42.25
C TYR A 63 -9.53 4.96 42.45
N VAL A 64 -8.86 5.40 41.39
CA VAL A 64 -7.87 6.47 41.45
C VAL A 64 -8.44 7.70 40.77
N ALA A 65 -8.69 8.75 41.54
CA ALA A 65 -9.01 10.07 41.03
C ALA A 65 -7.72 10.85 40.77
N THR A 66 -7.64 11.55 39.64
CA THR A 66 -6.46 12.36 39.28
C THR A 66 -6.73 13.87 39.34
N LYS A 67 -8.00 14.29 39.36
CA LYS A 67 -8.41 15.69 39.46
C LYS A 67 -9.47 15.92 40.54
N GLY A 68 -9.54 17.14 41.07
CA GLY A 68 -10.55 17.54 42.04
C GLY A 68 -10.76 19.05 42.08
N SER A 69 -11.96 19.47 42.47
CA SER A 69 -12.34 20.89 42.57
C SER A 69 -12.49 21.40 44.00
N THR A 70 -12.46 20.53 45.01
CA THR A 70 -12.65 20.92 46.41
C THR A 70 -11.57 21.90 46.92
N GLY A 71 -10.31 21.73 46.50
CA GLY A 71 -9.19 22.56 46.97
C GLY A 71 -9.07 23.92 46.27
N THR A 72 -9.45 24.00 45.00
CA THR A 72 -9.20 25.18 44.14
C THR A 72 -10.47 25.80 43.55
N LYS A 73 -11.61 25.12 43.70
CA LYS A 73 -12.89 25.41 43.04
C LYS A 73 -12.83 25.37 41.51
N THR A 74 -11.80 24.74 40.95
CA THR A 74 -11.59 24.60 39.51
C THR A 74 -11.20 23.15 39.17
N ASP A 75 -11.12 22.79 37.89
CA ASP A 75 -10.67 21.45 37.47
C ASP A 75 -9.15 21.34 37.63
N THR A 76 -8.67 21.04 38.85
CA THR A 76 -7.23 21.01 39.17
C THR A 76 -6.73 19.57 39.38
N PRO A 77 -5.57 19.19 38.82
CA PRO A 77 -4.89 17.95 39.16
C PRO A 77 -4.59 17.85 40.66
N LEU A 78 -4.84 16.69 41.29
CA LEU A 78 -4.62 16.52 42.73
C LEU A 78 -3.17 16.82 43.15
N ILE A 79 -2.20 16.52 42.27
CA ILE A 79 -0.78 16.81 42.50
C ILE A 79 -0.47 18.32 42.56
N GLU A 80 -1.33 19.16 41.99
CA GLU A 80 -1.19 20.62 41.98
C GLU A 80 -2.01 21.28 43.10
N THR A 81 -2.78 20.50 43.87
CA THR A 81 -3.53 21.05 45.01
C THR A 81 -2.61 21.26 46.22
N PRO A 82 -2.59 22.45 46.84
CA PRO A 82 -1.63 22.78 47.90
C PRO A 82 -2.00 22.19 49.28
N GLN A 83 -2.90 21.22 49.33
CA GLN A 83 -3.45 20.64 50.56
C GLN A 83 -3.66 19.13 50.40
N SER A 84 -3.67 18.40 51.52
CA SER A 84 -3.99 16.96 51.52
C SER A 84 -5.48 16.73 51.32
N ILE A 85 -5.83 15.97 50.28
CA ILE A 85 -7.21 15.65 49.92
C ILE A 85 -7.31 14.12 49.75
N SER A 86 -8.36 13.52 50.33
CA SER A 86 -8.71 12.12 50.13
C SER A 86 -9.99 12.03 49.31
N VAL A 87 -10.00 11.21 48.26
CA VAL A 87 -11.14 11.02 47.36
C VAL A 87 -11.60 9.57 47.46
N ILE A 88 -12.91 9.39 47.71
CA ILE A 88 -13.58 8.10 47.69
C ILE A 88 -14.44 8.06 46.43
N THR A 89 -14.12 7.17 45.49
CA THR A 89 -14.85 7.04 44.23
C THR A 89 -16.16 6.25 44.41
N ARG A 90 -17.07 6.37 43.43
CA ARG A 90 -18.38 5.70 43.45
C ARG A 90 -18.29 4.26 42.93
#